data_AF-A0A800BT14-F1
#
_entry.id   AF-A0A800BT14-F1
#
_cell.length_a   1.000
_cell.length_b   1.000
_cell.length_c   1.000
_cell.angle_alpha   90.00
_cell.angle_beta   90.00
_cell.angle_gamma   90.00
#
_symmetry.space_group_name_H-M   'P 1'
#
loop_
_entity.id
_entity.type
_entity.pdbx_description
1 polymer ?
#
loop_
_entity_poly.entity_id
_entity_poly.type
_entity_poly.pdbx_seq_one_letter_code
_entity_poly.pdbx_strand_id
1 'polypeptide(L)' 'SNTTLLIGVESEQVDEVLGIIRTHCHPYTQLAPPPLAERPQGFPPPPPTETKEVKVGGAVVFVLEVKRFEKLG' A
#
# COMPACT_ATOMS: atom_id res chain seq x y z
N SER A 1 8.35 -2.31 1.79
CA SER A 1 7.81 -3.54 2.39
C SER A 1 6.34 -3.30 2.69
N ASN A 2 5.46 -4.23 2.35
CA ASN A 2 4.05 -4.18 2.72
C ASN A 2 3.83 -5.02 3.98
N THR A 3 2.86 -4.63 4.80
CA THR A 3 2.46 -5.36 6.00
C THR A 3 0.95 -5.55 5.95
N THR A 4 0.50 -6.78 6.17
CA THR A 4 -0.92 -7.10 6.35
C THR A 4 -1.16 -7.36 7.82
N LEU A 5 -2.14 -6.66 8.40
CA LEU A 5 -2.58 -6.85 9.78
C LEU A 5 -3.95 -7.53 9.77
N LEU A 6 -4.16 -8.47 10.69
CA LEU A 6 -5.48 -9.00 11.01
C LEU A 6 -5.88 -8.47 12.38
N ILE A 7 -6.98 -7.72 12.43
CA ILE A 7 -7.41 -6.98 13.63
C ILE A 7 -8.83 -7.44 13.97
N GLY A 8 -9.00 -8.09 15.11
CA GLY A 8 -10.31 -8.45 15.66
C GLY A 8 -10.72 -7.43 16.71
N VAL A 9 -11.86 -6.76 16.49
CA VAL A 9 -12.43 -5.75 17.40
C VAL A 9 -13.94 -5.88 17.44
N GLU A 10 -14.56 -5.30 18.48
CA GLU A 10 -16.01 -5.21 18.56
C GLU A 10 -16.57 -4.28 17.47
N SER A 11 -17.83 -4.48 17.10
CA SER A 11 -18.46 -3.78 15.97
C SER A 11 -18.49 -2.26 16.18
N GLU A 12 -18.69 -1.78 17.42
CA GLU A 12 -18.71 -0.34 17.71
C GLU A 12 -17.32 0.32 17.60
N GLN A 13 -16.23 -0.46 17.60
CA GLN A 13 -14.86 0.04 17.54
C GLN A 13 -14.33 0.15 16.10
N VAL A 14 -15.07 -0.33 15.11
CA VAL A 14 -14.62 -0.38 13.71
C VAL A 14 -14.25 1.01 13.19
N ASP A 15 -15.11 2.02 13.43
CA ASP A 15 -14.86 3.39 12.95
C ASP A 15 -13.65 4.04 13.64
N GLU A 16 -13.44 3.76 14.93
CA GLU A 16 -12.26 4.21 15.66
C GLU A 16 -10.97 3.64 15.04
N VAL A 17 -10.94 2.32 14.80
CA VAL A 17 -9.80 1.65 14.16
C VAL A 17 -9.55 2.18 12.76
N LEU A 18 -10.59 2.41 11.96
CA LEU A 18 -10.46 3.03 10.64
C LEU A 18 -9.89 4.46 10.73
N GLY A 19 -10.26 5.22 11.77
CA GLY A 19 -9.70 6.54 12.06
C GLY A 19 -8.20 6.49 12.37
N ILE A 20 -7.79 5.53 13.22
CA ILE A 20 -6.37 5.30 13.54
C ILE A 20 -5.58 4.92 12.29
N ILE A 21 -6.07 3.94 11.51
CA ILE A 21 -5.41 3.51 10.26
C ILE A 21 -5.28 4.70 9.30
N ARG A 22 -6.33 5.51 9.12
CA ARG A 22 -6.28 6.70 8.26
C ARG A 22 -5.25 7.72 8.74
N THR A 23 -5.11 7.90 10.05
CA THR A 23 -4.17 8.86 10.66
C THR A 23 -2.71 8.41 10.53
N HIS A 24 -2.44 7.12 10.39
CA HIS A 24 -1.05 6.62 10.32
C HIS A 24 -0.64 6.14 8.93
N CYS A 25 -1.57 5.68 8.10
CA CYS A 25 -1.29 5.13 6.78
C CYS A 25 -1.64 6.12 5.68
N HIS A 26 -0.71 7.03 5.38
CA HIS A 26 -0.88 8.01 4.31
C HIS A 26 -0.22 7.56 3.00
N PRO A 27 -0.84 7.84 1.85
CA PRO A 27 -0.18 7.65 0.57
C PRO A 27 0.97 8.65 0.44
N TYR A 28 2.09 8.21 -0.12
CA TYR A 28 3.23 9.04 -0.45
C TYR A 28 3.55 8.92 -1.94
N THR A 29 4.15 9.96 -2.51
CA THR A 29 4.60 9.95 -3.89
C THR A 29 6.00 9.37 -3.96
N GLN A 30 6.22 8.41 -4.85
CA GLN A 30 7.52 7.87 -5.16
C GLN A 30 7.81 8.07 -6.65
N LEU A 31 9.05 8.36 -6.99
CA LEU A 31 9.49 8.33 -8.38
C LEU A 31 9.64 6.87 -8.79
N ALA A 32 8.88 6.45 -9.79
CA ALA A 32 9.06 5.15 -10.39
C ALA A 32 10.47 5.09 -11.03
N PRO A 33 11.22 4.00 -10.84
CA PRO A 33 12.49 3.84 -11.55
C PRO A 33 12.21 3.90 -13.06
N PRO A 34 13.10 4.52 -13.85
CA PRO A 34 12.94 4.54 -15.29
C PRO A 34 12.87 3.09 -15.80
N PRO A 35 12.06 2.83 -16.85
CA PRO A 35 12.06 1.53 -17.50
C PRO A 35 13.51 1.14 -17.84
N LEU A 36 13.89 -0.10 -17.56
CA LEU A 36 15.17 -0.64 -18.02
C LEU A 36 15.11 -0.68 -19.54
N ALA A 37 15.69 0.33 -20.20
CA ALA A 37 15.84 0.31 -21.64
C ALA A 37 16.84 -0.79 -22.01
N GLU A 38 16.38 -1.83 -22.69
CA GLU A 38 17.28 -2.75 -23.37
C GLU A 38 18.12 -1.95 -24.37
N ARG A 39 19.45 -1.97 -24.22
CA ARG A 39 20.35 -1.22 -25.09
C ARG A 39 20.63 -2.04 -26.35
N PRO A 40 20.21 -1.60 -27.55
CA PRO A 40 20.79 -2.13 -28.78
C PRO A 40 22.27 -1.72 -28.82
N GLN A 41 23.18 -2.66 -29.10
CA GLN A 41 24.59 -2.31 -29.28
C GLN A 41 24.74 -1.30 -30.42
N GLY A 42 25.50 -0.23 -30.19
CA GLY A 42 25.84 0.78 -31.21
C GLY A 42 24.89 1.96 -31.33
N PHE A 43 23.82 2.06 -30.52
CA PHE A 43 22.95 3.23 -30.48
C PHE A 43 23.34 4.21 -29.35
N PRO A 44 23.23 5.54 -29.58
CA PRO A 44 23.44 6.53 -28.52
C PRO A 44 22.44 6.32 -27.35
N PRO A 45 22.81 6.73 -26.13
CA PRO A 45 21.94 6.59 -24.96
C PRO A 45 20.60 7.28 -25.20
N PRO A 46 19.46 6.67 -24.80
CA PRO A 46 18.17 7.31 -24.90
C PRO A 46 18.15 8.60 -24.05
N PRO A 47 17.34 9.60 -24.44
CA PRO A 47 17.13 10.78 -23.61
C PRO A 47 16.65 10.37 -22.21
N PRO A 48 16.96 11.15 -21.15
CA PRO A 48 16.57 10.81 -19.79
C PRO A 48 15.07 10.55 -19.72
N THR A 49 14.67 9.33 -19.36
CA THR A 49 13.27 8.98 -19.20
C THR A 49 12.69 9.77 -18.05
N GLU A 50 11.63 10.55 -18.31
CA GLU A 50 10.94 11.32 -17.29
C GLU A 50 10.51 10.39 -16.15
N THR A 51 11.00 10.65 -14.96
CA THR A 51 10.63 9.92 -13.75
C THR A 51 9.14 10.13 -13.51
N LYS A 52 8.35 9.07 -13.67
CA LYS A 52 6.92 9.12 -13.41
C LYS A 52 6.69 9.13 -11.90
N GLU A 53 6.07 10.18 -11.39
CA GLU A 53 5.54 10.19 -10.03
C GLU A 53 4.40 9.17 -9.92
N VAL A 54 4.56 8.20 -9.03
CA VAL A 54 3.53 7.23 -8.69
C VAL A 54 3.07 7.43 -7.26
N LYS A 55 1.76 7.38 -7.03
CA LYS A 55 1.18 7.41 -5.69
C LYS A 55 1.23 6.00 -5.12
N VAL A 56 1.96 5.82 -4.03
CA VAL A 56 2.23 4.52 -3.40
C VAL A 56 1.81 4.58 -1.93
N GLY A 57 1.46 3.44 -1.34
CA GLY A 57 1.12 3.36 0.08
C GLY A 57 -0.33 3.75 0.38
N GLY A 58 -0.57 4.17 1.62
CA GLY A 58 -1.91 4.12 2.22
C GLY A 58 -2.25 2.73 2.76
N ALA A 59 -3.48 2.56 3.26
CA ALA A 59 -3.98 1.28 3.73
C ALA A 59 -5.16 0.81 2.88
N VAL A 60 -5.13 -0.46 2.51
CA VAL A 60 -6.30 -1.17 1.97
C VAL A 60 -6.90 -1.97 3.13
N VAL A 61 -8.18 -1.74 3.42
CA VAL A 61 -8.86 -2.36 4.57
C VAL A 61 -10.09 -3.11 4.08
N PHE A 62 -10.21 -4.37 4.51
CA PHE A 62 -11.40 -5.19 4.32
C PHE A 62 -12.06 -5.40 5.68
N VAL A 63 -13.33 -5.03 5.80
CA VAL A 63 -14.13 -5.28 7.02
C VAL A 63 -14.99 -6.51 6.76
N LEU A 64 -14.85 -7.53 7.61
CA LEU A 64 -15.53 -8.81 7.48
C LEU A 64 -16.40 -9.06 8.71
N GLU A 65 -17.64 -9.48 8.51
CA GLU A 65 -18.51 -9.89 9.61
C GLU A 65 -18.04 -11.21 10.22
N VAL A 66 -17.91 -11.24 11.54
CA VAL A 66 -17.53 -12.45 12.29
C VAL A 66 -18.80 -13.07 12.86
N LYS A 67 -19.21 -14.22 12.33
CA LYS A 67 -20.39 -14.95 12.84
C LYS A 67 -20.22 -15.51 14.24
N ARG A 68 -18.99 -15.85 14.62
CA ARG A 68 -18.66 -16.44 15.93
C ARG A 68 -17.19 -16.16 16.25
N PHE A 69 -16.93 -15.64 17.43
CA PHE A 69 -15.61 -15.48 18.00
C PHE A 69 -15.51 -16.33 19.27
N GLU A 70 -14.40 -17.05 19.44
CA GLU A 70 -14.14 -17.87 20.61
C GLU A 70 -12.74 -17.55 21.12
N LYS A 71 -12.63 -17.25 22.42
CA LYS A 71 -11.35 -17.19 23.12
C LYS A 71 -11.22 -18.45 23.96
N LEU A 72 -10.55 -19.44 23.40
CA LEU A 72 -10.28 -20.68 24.12
C LEU A 72 -9.05 -20.48 24.99
N GLY A 73 -9.16 -20.90 26.25
CA GLY A 73 -8.06 -20.95 27.22
C GLY A 73 -7.14 -22.13 26.98
#